data_AF-A0A7V0J0T7-F1
#
_entry.id   AF-A0A7V0J0T7-F1
#
_cell.length_a   1.000
_cell.length_b   1.000
_cell.length_c   1.000
_cell.angle_alpha   90.00
_cell.angle_beta   90.00
_cell.angle_gamma   90.00
#
_symmetry.space_group_name_H-M   'P 1'
#
loop_
_entity.id
_entity.type
_entity.pdbx_description
1 polymer ?
#
loop_
_entity_poly.entity_id
_entity_poly.type
_entity_poly.pdbx_seq_one_letter_code
_entity_poly.pdbx_strand_id
1 'polypeptide(L)'
;MDDYVDLDELRRTVDHPPFDKPELEVSIPPPAAILDPPGPEYQPPEQPSGLLGRKKKIAQAEAEARDAHEAALSEWRAEVASLPARREQLANEHRKAESERIVDLEAERARYERECSEREAEVARHNAEIDTLIANLGYGAVDAVEQYVSIVLSNSVYPDHFNVNHEFQFEPTTAELSLHVLIPGPSEVPEIKTYKYVKASDEITTTAQSQKA
;
A
#
# COMPACT_ATOMS: atom_id res chain seq x y z
N MET A 1 27.46 27.70 -13.52
CA MET A 1 26.79 26.39 -13.53
C MET A 1 26.61 26.05 -15.00
N ASP A 2 26.84 24.80 -15.36
CA ASP A 2 26.48 24.31 -16.68
C ASP A 2 25.00 23.93 -16.59
N ASP A 3 24.15 24.63 -17.33
CA ASP A 3 22.70 24.40 -17.34
C ASP A 3 22.33 23.30 -18.35
N TYR A 4 23.33 22.57 -18.86
CA TYR A 4 23.15 21.37 -19.65
C TYR A 4 22.21 20.37 -18.96
N VAL A 5 21.24 19.86 -19.71
CA VAL A 5 20.31 18.84 -19.26
C VAL A 5 20.55 17.58 -20.07
N ASP A 6 20.97 16.52 -19.39
CA ASP A 6 21.01 15.20 -20.00
C ASP A 6 19.57 14.66 -20.13
N LEU A 7 19.09 14.53 -21.37
CA LEU A 7 17.73 14.02 -21.63
C LEU A 7 17.56 12.57 -21.18
N ASP A 8 18.63 11.78 -21.12
CA ASP A 8 18.55 10.41 -20.60
C ASP A 8 18.26 10.39 -19.09
N GLU A 9 18.65 11.42 -18.33
CA GLU A 9 18.31 11.56 -16.91
C GLU A 9 16.83 11.89 -16.68
N LEU A 10 16.10 12.33 -17.70
CA LEU A 10 14.65 12.61 -17.63
C LEU A 10 13.78 11.36 -17.82
N ARG A 11 14.39 10.19 -18.07
CA ARG A 11 13.67 8.92 -18.16
C ARG A 11 13.11 8.52 -16.81
N ARG A 12 11.95 7.88 -16.86
CA ARG A 12 11.29 7.33 -15.67
C ARG A 12 11.54 5.84 -15.58
N THR A 13 11.64 5.34 -14.35
CA THR A 13 11.60 3.92 -14.04
C THR A 13 10.23 3.56 -13.46
N VAL A 14 9.76 2.36 -13.78
CA VAL A 14 8.52 1.85 -13.20
C VAL A 14 8.79 1.45 -11.75
N ASP A 15 7.92 1.90 -10.85
CA ASP A 15 7.86 1.43 -9.46
C ASP A 15 6.48 0.82 -9.19
N HIS A 16 6.48 -0.37 -8.61
CA HIS A 16 5.27 -1.11 -8.27
C HIS A 16 5.19 -1.27 -6.76
N PRO A 17 4.24 -0.60 -6.08
CA PRO A 17 4.03 -0.84 -4.66
C PRO A 17 3.59 -2.30 -4.44
N PRO A 18 3.86 -2.90 -3.28
CA PRO A 18 3.41 -4.26 -2.99
C PRO A 18 1.87 -4.34 -3.01
N PHE A 19 1.35 -5.54 -3.27
CA PHE A 19 -0.07 -5.84 -3.23
C PHE A 19 -0.69 -5.45 -1.88
N ASP A 20 -1.81 -4.72 -1.91
CA ASP A 20 -2.37 -4.01 -0.75
C ASP A 20 -3.36 -4.85 0.07
N LYS A 21 -3.61 -6.11 -0.33
CA LYS A 21 -4.50 -7.06 0.35
C LYS A 21 -3.81 -8.37 0.76
N PRO A 22 -2.69 -8.32 1.51
CA PRO A 22 -1.97 -9.53 1.92
C PRO A 22 -2.83 -10.49 2.76
N GLU A 23 -3.85 -10.00 3.46
CA GLU A 23 -4.79 -10.80 4.24
C GLU A 23 -5.59 -11.79 3.37
N LEU A 24 -5.84 -11.44 2.10
CA LEU A 24 -6.53 -12.32 1.17
C LEU A 24 -5.60 -13.43 0.65
N GLU A 25 -4.28 -13.31 0.77
CA GLU A 25 -3.34 -14.34 0.30
C GLU A 25 -3.27 -15.53 1.27
N VAL A 26 -3.76 -15.37 2.49
CA VAL A 26 -3.74 -16.39 3.53
C VAL A 26 -5.09 -17.11 3.55
N SER A 27 -5.08 -18.45 3.41
CA SER A 27 -6.29 -19.26 3.55
C SER A 27 -6.90 -19.16 4.94
N ILE A 28 -8.23 -19.20 5.00
CA ILE A 28 -8.94 -19.21 6.28
C ILE A 28 -8.66 -20.54 6.99
N PRO A 29 -8.19 -20.54 8.26
CA PRO A 29 -7.91 -21.77 8.97
C PRO A 29 -9.18 -22.61 9.13
N PRO A 30 -9.08 -23.95 9.07
CA PRO A 30 -10.23 -24.82 9.23
C PRO A 30 -10.85 -24.65 10.64
N PRO A 31 -12.16 -24.86 10.79
CA PRO A 31 -12.82 -24.78 12.09
C PRO A 31 -12.28 -25.86 13.03
N ALA A 32 -12.27 -25.57 14.33
CA ALA A 32 -11.86 -26.54 15.34
C ALA A 32 -12.71 -27.82 15.25
N ALA A 33 -12.06 -28.98 15.31
CA ALA A 33 -12.76 -30.25 15.26
C ALA A 33 -13.63 -30.44 16.51
N ILE A 34 -14.94 -30.59 16.31
CA ILE A 34 -15.84 -31.04 17.38
C ILE A 34 -15.54 -32.52 17.60
N LEU A 35 -15.06 -32.89 18.79
CA LEU A 35 -14.77 -34.29 19.16
C LEU A 35 -16.02 -34.96 19.73
N ASP A 36 -16.09 -36.29 19.64
CA ASP A 36 -17.15 -37.05 20.31
C ASP A 36 -16.89 -37.00 21.83
N PRO A 37 -17.91 -36.69 22.66
CA PRO A 37 -17.77 -36.74 24.11
C PRO A 37 -17.57 -38.20 24.56
N PRO A 38 -16.81 -38.45 25.64
CA PRO A 38 -16.69 -39.79 26.20
C PRO A 38 -18.07 -40.31 26.64
N GLY A 39 -18.30 -41.60 26.46
CA GLY A 39 -19.55 -42.24 26.88
C GLY A 39 -19.70 -42.29 28.40
N PRO A 40 -20.94 -42.26 28.93
CA PRO A 40 -21.17 -42.33 30.37
C PRO A 40 -20.80 -43.71 30.92
N GLU A 41 -20.01 -43.72 31.99
CA GLU A 41 -19.63 -44.92 32.70
C GLU A 41 -20.71 -45.31 33.74
N TYR A 42 -20.98 -46.61 33.88
CA TYR A 42 -21.90 -47.10 34.89
C TYR A 42 -21.27 -46.98 36.28
N GLN A 43 -21.96 -46.29 37.20
CA GLN A 43 -21.53 -46.18 38.59
C GLN A 43 -22.39 -47.10 39.48
N PRO A 44 -21.79 -48.12 40.14
CA PRO A 44 -22.53 -48.97 41.05
C PRO A 44 -23.01 -48.17 42.28
N PRO A 45 -24.20 -48.48 42.84
CA PRO A 45 -24.71 -47.76 43.99
C PRO A 45 -23.85 -47.98 45.25
N GLU A 46 -23.78 -46.98 46.12
CA GLU A 46 -23.15 -47.13 47.43
C GLU A 46 -23.91 -48.16 48.28
N GLN A 47 -23.19 -49.02 49.00
CA GLN A 47 -23.82 -50.07 49.80
C GLN A 47 -24.61 -49.45 50.97
N PRO A 48 -25.91 -49.75 51.11
CA PRO A 48 -26.72 -49.15 52.16
C PRO A 48 -26.31 -49.66 53.55
N SER A 49 -26.18 -48.75 54.52
CA SER A 49 -25.91 -49.07 55.93
C SER A 49 -27.17 -49.57 56.65
N GLY A 50 -27.05 -50.65 57.44
CA GLY A 50 -28.11 -51.23 58.29
C GLY A 50 -28.65 -52.61 57.84
N LEU A 51 -29.02 -53.46 58.82
CA LEU A 51 -29.42 -54.86 58.59
C LEU A 51 -30.90 -55.05 58.15
N LEU A 52 -31.80 -54.14 58.52
CA LEU A 52 -33.25 -54.24 58.25
C LEU A 52 -33.59 -53.79 56.82
N GLY A 53 -34.16 -54.68 56.02
CA GLY A 53 -34.61 -54.37 54.65
C GLY A 53 -33.48 -54.25 53.61
N ARG A 54 -32.25 -54.66 53.96
CA ARG A 54 -31.03 -54.51 53.14
C ARG A 54 -31.20 -55.02 51.70
N LYS A 55 -31.79 -56.19 51.49
CA LYS A 55 -32.01 -56.75 50.12
C LYS A 55 -32.88 -55.85 49.25
N LYS A 56 -33.97 -55.29 49.81
CA LYS A 56 -34.87 -54.39 49.08
C LYS A 56 -34.19 -53.05 48.77
N LYS A 57 -33.44 -52.50 49.73
CA LYS A 57 -32.68 -51.24 49.54
C LYS A 57 -31.56 -51.39 48.51
N ILE A 58 -30.84 -52.50 48.51
CA ILE A 58 -29.82 -52.80 47.47
C ILE A 58 -30.48 -52.90 46.10
N ALA A 59 -31.56 -53.69 45.96
CA ALA A 59 -32.26 -53.84 44.68
C ALA A 59 -32.82 -52.50 44.15
N GLN A 60 -33.31 -51.64 45.04
CA GLN A 60 -33.77 -50.30 44.69
C GLN A 60 -32.62 -49.41 44.25
N ALA A 61 -31.51 -49.34 45.00
CA ALA A 61 -30.36 -48.52 44.65
C ALA A 61 -29.71 -48.98 43.33
N GLU A 62 -29.70 -50.29 43.06
CA GLU A 62 -29.25 -50.84 41.77
C GLU A 62 -30.21 -50.50 40.63
N ALA A 63 -31.52 -50.44 40.88
CA ALA A 63 -32.48 -49.99 39.88
C ALA A 63 -32.28 -48.51 39.58
N GLU A 64 -32.15 -47.66 40.60
CA GLU A 64 -31.89 -46.22 40.46
C GLU A 64 -30.56 -45.96 39.71
N ALA A 65 -29.49 -46.71 40.01
CA ALA A 65 -28.21 -46.59 39.30
C ALA A 65 -28.30 -47.01 37.82
N ARG A 66 -29.09 -48.05 37.51
CA ARG A 66 -29.36 -48.44 36.12
C ARG A 66 -30.18 -47.40 35.37
N ASP A 67 -31.25 -46.91 35.99
CA ASP A 67 -32.12 -45.90 35.39
C ASP A 67 -31.33 -44.60 35.12
N ALA A 68 -30.46 -44.20 36.05
CA ALA A 68 -29.57 -43.05 35.88
C ALA A 68 -28.55 -43.25 34.75
N HIS A 69 -27.95 -44.44 34.63
CA HIS A 69 -27.02 -44.75 33.53
C HIS A 69 -27.73 -44.81 32.19
N GLU A 70 -28.94 -45.36 32.12
CA GLU A 70 -29.75 -45.40 30.91
C GLU A 70 -30.16 -43.99 30.47
N ALA A 71 -30.56 -43.14 31.40
CA ALA A 71 -30.84 -41.72 31.12
C ALA A 71 -29.58 -41.02 30.56
N ALA A 72 -28.42 -41.19 31.22
CA ALA A 72 -27.16 -40.61 30.75
C ALA A 72 -26.75 -41.14 29.37
N LEU A 73 -26.95 -42.44 29.09
CA LEU A 73 -26.71 -43.01 27.76
C LEU A 73 -27.64 -42.43 26.70
N SER A 74 -28.90 -42.17 27.05
CA SER A 74 -29.88 -41.56 26.15
C SER A 74 -29.49 -40.14 25.78
N GLU A 75 -29.09 -39.34 26.78
CA GLU A 75 -28.61 -37.97 26.59
C GLU A 75 -27.33 -37.95 25.75
N TRP A 76 -26.34 -38.79 26.08
CA TRP A 76 -25.10 -38.90 25.32
C TRP A 76 -25.34 -39.32 23.87
N ARG A 77 -26.23 -40.30 23.62
CA ARG A 77 -26.61 -40.70 22.26
C ARG A 77 -27.26 -39.55 21.48
N ALA A 78 -28.13 -38.79 22.12
CA ALA A 78 -28.76 -37.63 21.49
C ALA A 78 -27.74 -36.53 21.16
N GLU A 79 -26.78 -36.29 22.06
CA GLU A 79 -25.67 -35.35 21.83
C GLU A 79 -24.81 -35.82 20.64
N VAL A 80 -24.32 -37.05 20.66
CA VAL A 80 -23.49 -37.64 19.59
C VAL A 80 -24.23 -37.62 18.25
N ALA A 81 -25.53 -37.93 18.24
CA ALA A 81 -26.36 -37.88 17.03
C ALA A 81 -26.49 -36.46 16.44
N SER A 82 -26.32 -35.41 17.25
CA SER A 82 -26.36 -34.01 16.79
C SER A 82 -25.03 -33.52 16.20
N LEU A 83 -23.90 -34.17 16.53
CA LEU A 83 -22.57 -33.73 16.13
C LEU A 83 -22.34 -33.71 14.61
N PRO A 84 -22.78 -34.71 13.81
CA PRO A 84 -22.60 -34.68 12.36
C PRO A 84 -23.17 -33.42 11.70
N ALA A 85 -24.39 -33.01 12.08
CA ALA A 85 -25.03 -31.83 11.52
C ALA A 85 -24.27 -30.54 11.89
N ARG A 86 -23.80 -30.42 13.15
CA ARG A 86 -22.98 -29.28 13.59
C ARG A 86 -21.63 -29.23 12.86
N ARG A 87 -20.96 -30.38 12.71
CA ARG A 87 -19.70 -30.49 11.96
C ARG A 87 -19.88 -30.10 10.50
N GLU A 88 -20.96 -30.58 9.87
CA GLU A 88 -21.29 -30.25 8.49
C GLU A 88 -21.59 -28.76 8.31
N GLN A 89 -22.33 -28.14 9.24
CA GLN A 89 -22.59 -26.71 9.23
C GLN A 89 -21.28 -25.90 9.28
N LEU A 90 -20.39 -26.18 10.24
CA LEU A 90 -19.11 -25.49 10.35
C LEU A 90 -18.25 -25.67 9.09
N ALA A 91 -18.25 -26.88 8.51
CA ALA A 91 -17.52 -27.16 7.28
C ALA A 91 -18.12 -26.41 6.07
N ASN A 92 -19.45 -26.26 5.99
CA ASN A 92 -20.12 -25.48 4.95
C ASN A 92 -19.81 -23.97 5.09
N GLU A 93 -19.88 -23.44 6.30
CA GLU A 93 -19.55 -22.04 6.59
C GLU A 93 -18.10 -21.71 6.22
N HIS A 94 -17.16 -22.59 6.61
CA HIS A 94 -15.75 -22.46 6.23
C HIS A 94 -15.55 -22.53 4.71
N ARG A 95 -16.15 -23.52 4.02
CA ARG A 95 -16.06 -23.62 2.56
C ARG A 95 -16.61 -22.38 1.85
N LYS A 96 -17.73 -21.85 2.34
CA LYS A 96 -18.32 -20.63 1.79
C LYS A 96 -17.38 -19.44 1.95
N ALA A 97 -16.88 -19.22 3.17
CA ALA A 97 -15.95 -18.13 3.45
C ALA A 97 -14.65 -18.24 2.63
N GLU A 98 -14.10 -19.45 2.47
CA GLU A 98 -12.91 -19.67 1.66
C GLU A 98 -13.19 -19.44 0.16
N SER A 99 -14.37 -19.84 -0.33
CA SER A 99 -14.79 -19.54 -1.70
C SER A 99 -14.93 -18.05 -1.95
N GLU A 100 -15.52 -17.30 -1.01
CA GLU A 100 -15.64 -15.84 -1.08
C GLU A 100 -14.25 -15.18 -1.08
N ARG A 101 -13.35 -15.60 -0.18
CA ARG A 101 -11.96 -15.13 -0.13
C ARG A 101 -11.23 -15.34 -1.46
N ILE A 102 -11.40 -16.51 -2.10
CA ILE A 102 -10.74 -16.81 -3.39
C ILE A 102 -11.25 -15.88 -4.50
N VAL A 103 -12.56 -15.69 -4.58
CA VAL A 103 -13.17 -14.79 -5.58
C VAL A 103 -12.68 -13.35 -5.37
N ASP A 104 -12.67 -12.89 -4.12
CA ASP A 104 -12.16 -11.56 -3.79
C ASP A 104 -10.67 -11.45 -4.11
N LEU A 105 -9.85 -12.44 -3.74
CA LEU A 105 -8.42 -12.44 -4.07
C LEU A 105 -8.17 -12.34 -5.58
N GLU A 106 -8.91 -13.09 -6.40
CA GLU A 106 -8.79 -13.04 -7.86
C GLU A 106 -9.16 -11.66 -8.41
N ALA A 107 -10.25 -11.06 -7.91
CA ALA A 107 -10.67 -9.73 -8.32
C ALA A 107 -9.64 -8.64 -7.94
N GLU A 108 -9.11 -8.71 -6.72
CA GLU A 108 -8.12 -7.76 -6.22
C GLU A 108 -6.77 -7.91 -6.94
N ARG A 109 -6.35 -9.15 -7.27
CA ARG A 109 -5.17 -9.41 -8.10
C ARG A 109 -5.34 -8.84 -9.51
N ALA A 110 -6.51 -9.04 -10.12
CA ALA A 110 -6.79 -8.49 -11.45
C ALA A 110 -6.80 -6.95 -11.44
N ARG A 111 -7.30 -6.31 -10.36
CA ARG A 111 -7.15 -4.86 -10.19
C ARG A 111 -5.67 -4.47 -10.15
N TYR A 112 -4.91 -5.09 -9.25
CA TYR A 112 -3.51 -4.76 -9.04
C TYR A 112 -2.68 -4.92 -10.31
N GLU A 113 -2.86 -6.01 -11.06
CA GLU A 113 -2.19 -6.24 -12.34
C GLU A 113 -2.53 -5.16 -13.39
N ARG A 114 -3.80 -4.73 -13.46
CA ARG A 114 -4.19 -3.62 -14.33
C ARG A 114 -3.48 -2.33 -13.95
N GLU A 115 -3.44 -1.99 -12.66
CA GLU A 115 -2.74 -0.78 -12.22
C GLU A 115 -1.23 -0.85 -12.50
N CYS A 116 -0.60 -2.02 -12.33
CA CYS A 116 0.80 -2.22 -12.74
C CYS A 116 0.98 -2.01 -14.24
N SER A 117 0.11 -2.60 -15.07
CA SER A 117 0.13 -2.44 -16.52
C SER A 117 -0.05 -0.97 -16.95
N GLU A 118 -0.93 -0.22 -16.26
CA GLU A 118 -1.12 1.22 -16.49
C GLU A 118 0.13 2.04 -16.16
N ARG A 119 0.79 1.76 -15.02
CA ARG A 119 2.06 2.40 -14.64
C ARG A 119 3.17 2.10 -15.64
N GLU A 120 3.28 0.85 -16.09
CA GLU A 120 4.23 0.43 -17.11
C GLU A 120 3.98 1.15 -18.44
N ALA A 121 2.72 1.23 -18.88
CA ALA A 121 2.35 1.90 -20.12
C ALA A 121 2.61 3.41 -20.06
N GLU A 122 2.37 4.06 -18.92
CA GLU A 122 2.68 5.48 -18.72
C GLU A 122 4.19 5.74 -18.83
N VAL A 123 5.00 4.97 -18.10
CA VAL A 123 6.46 5.11 -18.12
C VAL A 123 7.03 4.78 -19.51
N ALA A 124 6.52 3.74 -20.17
CA ALA A 124 6.93 3.38 -21.53
C ALA A 124 6.59 4.49 -22.53
N ARG A 125 5.40 5.09 -22.44
CA ARG A 125 5.01 6.22 -23.29
C ARG A 125 5.89 7.45 -23.05
N HIS A 126 6.12 7.83 -21.78
CA HIS A 126 7.02 8.93 -21.41
C HIS A 126 8.44 8.69 -21.95
N ASN A 127 8.99 7.50 -21.74
CA ASN A 127 10.35 7.19 -22.20
C ASN A 127 10.44 7.16 -23.74
N ALA A 128 9.39 6.73 -24.45
CA ALA A 128 9.34 6.80 -25.91
C ALA A 128 9.23 8.24 -26.45
N GLU A 129 8.58 9.15 -25.71
CA GLU A 129 8.58 10.58 -26.02
C GLU A 129 10.00 11.16 -25.84
N ILE A 130 10.72 10.77 -24.79
CA ILE A 130 12.14 11.14 -24.59
C ILE A 130 13.02 10.59 -25.72
N ASP A 131 12.84 9.33 -26.12
CA ASP A 131 13.57 8.73 -27.26
C ASP A 131 13.34 9.52 -28.55
N THR A 132 12.08 9.89 -28.80
CA THR A 132 11.70 10.68 -29.97
C THR A 132 12.35 12.06 -29.92
N LEU A 133 12.33 12.72 -28.76
CA LEU A 133 12.99 14.02 -28.56
C LEU A 133 14.50 13.93 -28.81
N ILE A 134 15.19 12.94 -28.22
CA ILE A 134 16.63 12.71 -28.40
C ILE A 134 16.96 12.51 -29.89
N ALA A 135 16.20 11.64 -30.57
CA ALA A 135 16.40 11.37 -31.99
C ALA A 135 16.19 12.63 -32.86
N ASN A 136 15.08 13.34 -32.66
CA ASN A 136 14.74 14.54 -33.42
C ASN A 136 15.72 15.69 -33.15
N LEU A 137 16.21 15.82 -31.91
CA LEU A 137 17.26 16.77 -31.55
C LEU A 137 18.56 16.45 -32.31
N GLY A 138 18.93 15.16 -32.41
CA GLY A 138 20.06 14.70 -33.21
C GLY A 138 19.94 15.01 -34.71
N TYR A 139 18.71 15.10 -35.23
CA TYR A 139 18.43 15.52 -36.61
C TYR A 139 18.26 17.05 -36.77
N GLY A 140 18.29 17.82 -35.69
CA GLY A 140 18.07 19.28 -35.74
C GLY A 140 16.63 19.67 -36.10
N ALA A 141 15.65 18.83 -35.76
CA ALA A 141 14.25 19.18 -35.96
C ALA A 141 13.87 20.41 -35.12
N VAL A 142 13.17 21.36 -35.73
CA VAL A 142 12.91 22.69 -35.12
C VAL A 142 12.20 22.56 -33.77
N ASP A 143 11.14 21.75 -33.73
CA ASP A 143 10.35 21.47 -32.54
C ASP A 143 11.19 20.84 -31.42
N ALA A 144 12.07 19.89 -31.74
CA ALA A 144 12.93 19.24 -30.77
C ALA A 144 14.03 20.17 -30.21
N VAL A 145 14.63 21.01 -31.06
CA VAL A 145 15.62 22.01 -30.63
C VAL A 145 14.97 23.05 -29.71
N GLU A 146 13.82 23.59 -30.10
CA GLU A 146 13.08 24.55 -29.29
C GLU A 146 12.60 23.93 -27.97
N GLN A 147 12.12 22.68 -27.99
CA GLN A 147 11.75 21.96 -26.78
C GLN A 147 12.94 21.75 -25.84
N TYR A 148 14.11 21.37 -26.35
CA TYR A 148 15.32 21.21 -25.55
C TYR A 148 15.77 22.54 -24.94
N VAL A 149 15.77 23.63 -25.72
CA VAL A 149 16.10 24.98 -25.21
C VAL A 149 15.13 25.40 -24.10
N SER A 150 13.84 25.11 -24.26
CA SER A 150 12.83 25.34 -23.22
C SER A 150 13.18 24.62 -21.91
N ILE A 151 13.57 23.34 -22.00
CA ILE A 151 13.96 22.52 -20.84
C ILE A 151 15.20 23.10 -20.14
N VAL A 152 16.23 23.46 -20.91
CA VAL A 152 17.46 24.06 -20.39
C VAL A 152 17.16 25.37 -19.65
N LEU A 153 16.42 26.28 -20.28
CA LEU A 153 16.10 27.59 -19.69
C LEU A 153 15.18 27.47 -18.46
N SER A 154 14.30 26.47 -18.42
CA SER A 154 13.45 26.20 -17.26
C SER A 154 14.22 25.65 -16.06
N ASN A 155 15.36 24.98 -16.31
CA ASN A 155 16.25 24.49 -15.26
C ASN A 155 17.31 25.54 -14.83
N SER A 156 17.42 26.67 -15.53
CA SER A 156 18.33 27.74 -15.17
C SER A 156 17.98 28.35 -13.80
N VAL A 157 18.99 28.47 -12.94
CA VAL A 157 18.83 29.00 -11.58
C VAL A 157 19.18 30.49 -11.55
N TYR A 158 18.19 31.32 -11.22
CA TYR A 158 18.36 32.75 -10.98
C TYR A 158 18.07 33.09 -9.50
N PRO A 159 18.69 34.13 -8.93
CA PRO A 159 18.32 34.63 -7.61
C PRO A 159 16.83 34.98 -7.55
N ASP A 160 16.18 34.77 -6.39
CA ASP A 160 14.73 34.99 -6.21
C ASP A 160 14.24 36.39 -6.60
N HIS A 161 15.10 37.40 -6.50
CA HIS A 161 14.80 38.80 -6.84
C HIS A 161 15.16 39.16 -8.28
N PHE A 162 15.62 38.18 -9.07
CA PHE A 162 16.10 38.36 -10.43
C PHE A 162 15.21 37.59 -11.42
N ASN A 163 14.02 38.14 -11.68
CA ASN A 163 13.05 37.53 -12.58
C ASN A 163 13.53 37.61 -14.04
N VAL A 164 13.81 36.46 -14.65
CA VAL A 164 14.26 36.36 -16.03
C VAL A 164 13.15 35.74 -16.88
N ASN A 165 12.77 36.42 -17.97
CA ASN A 165 11.89 35.85 -18.99
C ASN A 165 12.68 35.63 -20.28
N HIS A 166 12.36 34.54 -20.99
CA HIS A 166 13.04 34.18 -22.23
C HIS A 166 12.02 34.01 -23.35
N GLU A 167 12.37 34.49 -24.53
CA GLU A 167 11.72 34.16 -25.80
C GLU A 167 12.82 33.65 -26.73
N PHE A 168 12.56 32.58 -27.46
CA PHE A 168 13.55 32.03 -28.38
C PHE A 168 12.90 31.46 -29.63
N GLN A 169 13.69 31.39 -30.70
CA GLN A 169 13.29 30.82 -31.97
C GLN A 169 14.50 30.16 -32.63
N PHE A 170 14.31 28.98 -33.21
CA PHE A 170 15.35 28.26 -33.95
C PHE A 170 15.14 28.38 -35.47
N GLU A 171 16.20 28.76 -36.19
CA GLU A 171 16.24 28.77 -37.66
C GLU A 171 17.00 27.55 -38.18
N PRO A 172 16.31 26.54 -38.75
CA PRO A 172 16.94 25.29 -39.15
C PRO A 172 17.89 25.44 -40.36
N THR A 173 17.70 26.46 -41.20
CA THR A 173 18.50 26.63 -42.42
C THR A 173 19.93 27.08 -42.09
N THR A 174 20.08 27.94 -41.09
CA THR A 174 21.39 28.46 -40.63
C THR A 174 21.88 27.74 -39.38
N ALA A 175 21.04 26.90 -38.75
CA ALA A 175 21.27 26.30 -37.44
C ALA A 175 21.55 27.36 -36.35
N GLU A 176 20.84 28.48 -36.41
CA GLU A 176 20.97 29.59 -35.46
C GLU A 176 19.80 29.62 -34.48
N LEU A 177 20.12 29.85 -33.20
CA LEU A 177 19.14 30.08 -32.14
C LEU A 177 19.12 31.58 -31.81
N SER A 178 17.98 32.23 -32.00
CA SER A 178 17.74 33.58 -31.50
C SER A 178 17.14 33.50 -30.11
N LEU A 179 17.76 34.15 -29.12
CA LEU A 179 17.31 34.19 -27.73
C LEU A 179 17.16 35.65 -27.29
N HIS A 180 15.95 36.04 -26.93
CA HIS A 180 15.64 37.29 -26.27
C HIS A 180 15.49 37.03 -24.77
N VAL A 181 16.28 37.73 -23.96
CA VAL A 181 16.22 37.62 -22.51
C VAL A 181 15.79 38.96 -21.92
N LEU A 182 14.67 38.98 -21.22
CA LEU A 182 14.22 40.11 -20.44
C LEU A 182 14.67 39.90 -18.99
N ILE A 183 15.49 40.84 -18.50
CA ILE A 183 15.99 40.86 -17.13
C ILE A 183 15.46 42.08 -16.39
N PRO A 184 15.45 42.06 -15.04
CA PRO A 184 14.99 43.19 -14.25
C PRO A 184 15.86 44.42 -14.49
N GLY A 185 15.24 45.61 -14.44
CA GLY A 185 15.97 46.86 -14.55
C GLY A 185 16.87 47.13 -13.33
N PRO A 186 17.83 48.05 -13.40
CA PRO A 186 18.72 48.37 -12.29
C PRO A 186 18.00 48.75 -10.98
N SER A 187 16.81 49.34 -11.07
CA SER A 187 15.97 49.71 -9.93
C SER A 187 15.37 48.53 -9.18
N GLU A 188 15.33 47.34 -9.78
CA GLU A 188 14.79 46.11 -9.19
C GLU A 188 15.90 45.27 -8.52
N VAL A 189 17.18 45.61 -8.76
CA VAL A 189 18.31 44.94 -8.14
C VAL A 189 18.53 45.50 -6.72
N PRO A 190 18.64 44.65 -5.68
CA PRO A 190 18.83 45.12 -4.31
C PRO A 190 20.09 45.98 -4.13
N GLU A 191 19.92 47.19 -3.60
CA GLU A 191 21.01 48.12 -3.29
C GLU A 191 21.84 47.71 -2.07
N ILE A 192 21.33 46.79 -1.25
CA ILE A 192 21.99 46.35 -0.02
C ILE A 192 22.78 45.07 -0.30
N LYS A 193 24.09 45.14 -0.06
CA LYS A 193 25.04 44.02 -0.24
C LYS A 193 25.00 43.03 0.91
N THR A 194 24.83 43.49 2.14
CA THR A 194 24.96 42.63 3.33
C THR A 194 24.12 43.17 4.47
N TYR A 195 23.44 42.28 5.16
CA TYR A 195 22.80 42.53 6.45
C TYR A 195 23.66 41.88 7.55
N LYS A 196 24.01 42.64 8.58
CA LYS A 196 24.76 42.14 9.73
C LYS A 196 24.01 42.47 11.02
N TYR A 197 23.60 41.42 11.72
CA TYR A 197 23.05 41.56 13.06
C TYR A 197 24.16 41.85 14.08
N VAL A 198 23.98 42.91 14.86
CA VAL A 198 24.90 43.35 15.91
C VAL A 198 24.27 43.05 17.26
N LYS A 199 24.63 41.91 17.83
CA LYS A 199 24.08 41.41 19.11
C LYS A 199 24.23 42.38 20.29
N ALA A 200 25.26 43.23 20.28
CA ALA A 200 25.52 44.18 21.35
C ALA A 200 24.52 45.35 21.38
N SER A 201 23.97 45.74 20.23
CA SER A 201 22.95 46.79 20.10
C SER A 201 21.57 46.25 19.73
N ASP A 202 21.43 44.94 19.49
CA ASP A 202 20.21 44.29 19.00
C ASP A 202 19.68 44.93 17.70
N GLU A 203 20.59 45.26 16.77
CA GLU A 203 20.26 45.96 15.51
C GLU A 203 20.76 45.22 14.28
N ILE A 204 20.06 45.38 13.16
CA ILE A 204 20.52 44.93 11.83
C ILE A 204 21.15 46.13 11.12
N THR A 205 22.46 46.03 10.88
CA THR A 205 23.21 47.00 10.09
C THR A 205 23.28 46.54 8.63
N THR A 206 23.28 47.49 7.70
CA THR A 206 23.34 47.21 6.27
C THR A 206 24.58 47.83 5.64
N THR A 207 25.14 47.15 4.64
CA THR A 207 26.21 47.69 3.79
C THR A 207 25.67 47.82 2.38
N ALA A 208 25.76 49.00 1.77
CA ALA A 208 25.33 49.24 0.40
C ALA A 208 26.25 48.56 -0.63
N GLN A 209 25.71 48.28 -1.82
CA GLN A 209 26.48 47.86 -2.99
C GLN A 209 27.43 48.97 -3.43
N SER A 210 28.62 48.60 -3.91
CA SER A 210 29.58 49.55 -4.47
C SER A 210 29.14 49.96 -5.87
N GLN A 211 28.82 51.24 -6.07
CA GLN A 211 28.57 51.78 -7.41
C GLN A 211 29.92 51.95 -8.13
N LYS A 212 30.05 51.36 -9.32
CA LYS A 212 31.13 51.73 -10.25
C LYS A 212 30.70 53.00 -10.97
N ALA A 213 31.51 54.04 -10.86
CA ALA A 213 31.39 55.31 -11.58
C ALA A 213 31.72 55.13 -13.07
#